data_AF-A0A973FBD2-F1
#
_entry.id   AF-A0A973FBD2-F1
#
_cell.length_a   1.000
_cell.length_b   1.000
_cell.length_c   1.000
_cell.angle_alpha   90.00
_cell.angle_beta   90.00
_cell.angle_gamma   90.00
#
_symmetry.space_group_name_H-M   'P 1'
#
loop_
_entity.id
_entity.type
_entity.pdbx_description
1 polymer ?
#
loop_
_entity_poly.entity_id
_entity_poly.type
_entity_poly.pdbx_seq_one_letter_code
_entity_poly.pdbx_strand_id
1 'polypeptide(L)' 'MERYDNVYADISYCPGSDMPSLIEKIVRVHPKAGQRLMFGTDYVMLMINGCGLTSYFNEYMALPPAMLSDNAARFLKRS' A
#
# COMPACT_ATOMS: atom_id res chain seq x y z
N MET A 1 1.92 3.33 -14.33
CA MET A 1 3.26 3.39 -13.66
C MET A 1 4.40 3.06 -14.60
N GLU A 2 4.28 2.09 -15.52
CA GLU A 2 5.43 1.72 -16.37
C GLU A 2 5.95 2.81 -17.30
N ARG A 3 5.06 3.74 -17.72
CA ARG A 3 5.39 4.88 -18.59
C ARG A 3 5.98 6.09 -17.88
N TYR A 4 5.92 6.16 -16.54
CA TYR A 4 6.28 7.36 -15.78
C TYR A 4 7.11 7.00 -14.55
N ASP A 5 8.36 7.46 -14.52
CA ASP A 5 9.33 7.04 -13.50
C ASP A 5 9.15 7.73 -12.13
N ASN A 6 8.24 8.70 -12.00
CA ASN A 6 7.99 9.43 -10.75
C ASN A 6 6.54 9.36 -10.28
N VAL A 7 5.77 8.41 -10.79
CA VAL A 7 4.40 8.16 -10.31
C VAL A 7 4.43 7.12 -9.20
N TYR A 8 3.86 7.49 -8.07
CA TYR A 8 3.61 6.64 -6.91
C TYR A 8 2.10 6.45 -6.76
N ALA A 9 1.70 5.37 -6.10
CA ALA A 9 0.30 5.08 -5.81
C ALA A 9 0.19 4.56 -4.38
N ASP A 10 -0.93 4.84 -3.74
CA ASP A 10 -1.25 4.33 -2.42
C ASP A 10 -2.07 3.02 -2.52
N ILE A 11 -1.84 2.14 -1.55
CA ILE A 11 -2.74 1.04 -1.21
C ILE A 11 -3.60 1.59 -0.08
N SER A 12 -4.76 2.11 -0.43
CA SER A 12 -5.70 2.79 0.45
C SER A 12 -6.72 1.83 1.07
N TYR A 13 -7.75 2.35 1.73
CA TYR A 13 -8.80 1.53 2.37
C TYR A 13 -9.47 0.58 1.38
N CYS A 14 -9.17 -0.71 1.55
CA CYS A 14 -9.80 -1.80 0.81
C CYS A 14 -10.06 -2.96 1.78
N PRO A 15 -11.25 -3.02 2.40
CA PRO A 15 -11.58 -4.09 3.33
C PRO A 15 -11.79 -5.38 2.52
N GLY A 16 -10.81 -6.28 2.58
CA GLY A 16 -10.86 -7.56 1.89
C GLY A 16 -9.66 -8.43 2.28
N SER A 17 -9.92 -9.63 2.80
CA SER A 17 -8.89 -10.55 3.29
C SER A 17 -7.84 -10.93 2.24
N ASP A 18 -8.21 -10.87 0.96
CA ASP A 18 -7.38 -11.34 -0.15
C ASP A 18 -6.49 -10.24 -0.73
N MET A 19 -6.59 -9.01 -0.21
CA MET A 19 -5.89 -7.84 -0.76
C MET A 19 -4.37 -7.97 -0.75
N PRO A 20 -3.69 -8.44 0.32
CA PRO A 20 -2.25 -8.66 0.30
C PRO A 20 -1.80 -9.60 -0.83
N SER A 21 -2.54 -10.69 -1.06
CA SER A 21 -2.24 -11.65 -2.13
C SER A 21 -2.49 -11.07 -3.53
N LEU A 22 -3.50 -10.21 -3.70
CA LEU A 22 -3.74 -9.51 -4.96
C LEU A 22 -2.61 -8.50 -5.26
N ILE A 23 -2.15 -7.77 -4.25
CA ILE A 23 -1.02 -6.85 -4.36
C ILE A 23 0.24 -7.61 -4.77
N GLU A 24 0.51 -8.76 -4.15
CA GLU A 24 1.64 -9.62 -4.51
C GLU A 24 1.57 -10.05 -5.99
N LYS A 25 0.40 -10.47 -6.48
CA LYS A 25 0.19 -10.82 -7.90
C LYS A 25 0.50 -9.63 -8.82
N ILE A 26 0.04 -8.42 -8.47
CA ILE A 26 0.30 -7.21 -9.25
C ILE A 26 1.80 -6.91 -9.30
N VAL A 27 2.49 -6.96 -8.15
CA VAL A 27 3.93 -6.67 -8.06
C VAL A 27 4.76 -7.70 -8.83
N ARG A 28 4.34 -8.97 -8.85
CA ARG A 28 5.00 -10.02 -9.63
C ARG A 28 4.94 -9.77 -11.14
N VAL A 29 3.81 -9.27 -11.64
CA VAL A 29 3.64 -8.92 -13.07
C VAL A 29 4.29 -7.57 -13.40
N HIS A 30 4.25 -6.62 -12.46
CA HIS A 30 4.76 -5.27 -12.61
C HIS A 30 5.76 -4.92 -11.50
N PRO A 31 7.05 -5.33 -11.61
CA PRO A 31 8.03 -5.10 -10.55
C PRO A 31 8.24 -3.62 -10.19
N LYS A 32 8.08 -2.70 -11.16
CA LYS A 32 8.10 -1.26 -10.91
C LYS A 32 7.02 -0.83 -9.90
N ALA A 33 5.89 -1.52 -9.82
CA ALA A 33 4.83 -1.23 -8.85
C ALA A 33 5.31 -1.45 -7.41
N GLY A 34 6.06 -2.52 -7.12
CA GLY A 34 6.56 -2.80 -5.77
C GLY A 34 7.49 -1.72 -5.22
N GLN A 35 8.15 -0.95 -6.09
CA GLN A 35 9.03 0.15 -5.69
C GLN A 35 8.31 1.48 -5.49
N ARG A 36 6.99 1.53 -5.72
CA ARG A 36 6.22 2.76 -5.89
C ARG A 36 4.82 2.71 -5.26
N LEU A 37 4.36 1.53 -4.86
CA LEU A 37 3.17 1.36 -4.02
C LEU A 37 3.49 1.75 -2.57
N MET A 38 2.58 2.47 -1.92
CA MET A 38 2.76 2.97 -0.56
C MET A 38 1.53 2.60 0.27
N PHE A 39 1.70 1.99 1.42
CA PHE A 39 0.57 1.65 2.28
C PHE A 39 -0.05 2.92 2.92
N GLY A 40 -1.36 3.06 2.81
CA GLY A 40 -2.16 4.12 3.39
C GLY A 40 -3.41 3.54 4.07
N THR A 41 -3.74 4.03 5.26
CA THR A 41 -4.85 3.45 6.03
C THR A 41 -6.21 4.00 5.63
N ASP A 42 -6.26 5.17 5.00
CA ASP A 42 -7.42 6.08 4.99
C ASP A 42 -8.13 6.07 6.34
N TYR A 43 -7.44 6.52 7.37
CA TYR A 43 -7.90 6.45 8.76
C TYR A 43 -9.37 6.86 8.96
N VAL A 44 -9.84 7.89 8.26
CA VAL A 44 -11.25 8.33 8.31
C VAL A 44 -12.21 7.24 7.83
N MET A 45 -11.87 6.51 6.77
CA MET A 45 -12.69 5.41 6.26
C MET A 45 -12.74 4.24 7.25
N LEU A 46 -11.62 3.93 7.93
CA LEU A 46 -11.59 2.92 8.99
C LEU A 46 -12.49 3.30 10.16
N MET A 47 -12.49 4.58 10.55
CA MET A 47 -13.33 5.09 11.64
C MET A 47 -14.82 5.05 11.28
N ILE A 48 -15.19 5.38 10.03
CA ILE A 48 -16.58 5.31 9.56
C ILE A 48 -17.10 3.86 9.56
N ASN A 49 -16.26 2.89 9.17
CA ASN A 49 -16.66 1.49 9.03
C ASN A 49 -16.45 0.64 10.29
N GLY A 50 -15.83 1.17 11.34
CA GLY A 50 -15.68 0.49 12.63
C GLY A 50 -14.83 -0.78 12.60
N CYS A 51 -13.98 -0.97 11.58
CA CYS A 51 -13.21 -2.20 11.38
C CYS A 51 -11.98 -2.36 12.31
N GLY A 52 -11.66 -1.33 13.09
CA GLY A 52 -10.54 -1.34 14.05
C GLY A 52 -9.17 -1.19 13.37
N LEU A 53 -8.38 -0.21 13.82
CA LEU A 53 -7.11 0.15 13.20
C LEU A 53 -6.09 -1.00 13.24
N THR A 54 -5.95 -1.65 14.40
CA THR A 54 -4.98 -2.75 14.60
C THR A 54 -5.29 -3.95 13.72
N SER A 55 -6.55 -4.36 13.66
CA SER A 55 -6.98 -5.48 12.82
C SER A 55 -6.68 -5.20 11.34
N TYR A 56 -7.03 -4.00 10.87
CA TYR A 56 -6.74 -3.58 9.51
C TYR A 56 -5.23 -3.58 9.22
N PHE A 57 -4.40 -3.01 10.09
CA PHE A 57 -2.95 -3.02 9.91
C PHE A 57 -2.37 -4.45 9.82
N ASN A 58 -2.83 -5.35 10.69
CA ASN A 58 -2.33 -6.72 10.76
C ASN A 58 -2.54 -7.48 9.45
N GLU A 59 -3.62 -7.20 8.71
CA GLU A 59 -3.87 -7.80 7.38
C GLU A 59 -2.76 -7.46 6.38
N TYR A 60 -2.20 -6.25 6.46
CA TYR A 60 -1.19 -5.76 5.52
C TYR A 60 0.26 -5.97 6.00
N MET A 61 0.49 -6.53 7.19
CA MET A 61 1.84 -6.74 7.72
C MET A 61 2.68 -7.75 6.92
N ALA A 62 2.04 -8.58 6.08
CA ALA A 62 2.74 -9.46 5.16
C ALA A 62 3.37 -8.73 3.95
N LEU A 63 3.04 -7.45 3.73
CA LEU A 63 3.64 -6.68 2.64
C LEU A 63 5.13 -6.39 2.91
N PRO A 64 5.96 -6.38 1.85
CA PRO A 64 7.35 -5.94 1.93
C PRO A 64 7.53 -4.57 2.61
N PRO A 65 8.61 -4.37 3.40
CA PRO A 65 8.93 -3.09 4.04
C PRO A 65 8.98 -1.90 3.07
N ALA A 66 9.39 -2.16 1.83
CA ALA A 66 9.39 -1.17 0.77
C ALA A 66 8.02 -0.51 0.60
N MET A 67 6.94 -1.29 0.61
CA MET A 67 5.57 -0.80 0.44
C MET A 67 4.97 -0.26 1.74
N LEU A 68 5.38 -0.78 2.90
CA LEU A 68 4.88 -0.34 4.20
C LEU A 68 5.42 1.04 4.61
N SER A 69 6.68 1.36 4.30
CA SER A 69 7.30 2.61 4.76
C SER A 69 8.30 3.24 3.78
N ASP A 70 9.16 2.46 3.12
CA ASP A 70 10.32 3.04 2.44
C ASP A 70 9.95 3.84 1.20
N ASN A 71 8.94 3.39 0.46
CA ASN A 71 8.42 4.08 -0.72
C ASN A 71 7.85 5.45 -0.34
N ALA A 72 7.06 5.51 0.73
CA ALA A 72 6.52 6.75 1.27
C ALA A 72 7.63 7.69 1.74
N ALA A 73 8.62 7.19 2.48
CA ALA A 73 9.76 7.98 2.91
C ALA A 73 10.55 8.57 1.72
N ARG A 74 10.74 7.79 0.64
CA ARG A 74 11.40 8.28 -0.59
C ARG A 74 10.58 9.31 -1.33
N PHE A 75 9.26 9.14 -1.38
CA PHE A 75 8.34 10.10 -1.98
C PHE A 75 8.38 11.44 -1.25
N LEU A 76 8.26 11.43 0.08
CA LEU A 76 8.26 12.63 0.93
C LEU A 76 9.61 13.34 1.03
N LYS A 77 10.73 12.64 0.82
CA LYS A 77 12.06 13.26 0.77
C LYS A 77 12.36 13.95 -0.56
N ARG A 78 11.54 13.73 -1.60
CA ARG A 78 11.68 14.31 -2.93
C ARG A 78 10.77 15.53 -3.16
N SER A 79 9.91 15.85 -2.20
CA SER A 79 9.01 17.01 -2.20
C SER A 79 9.65 18.26 -1.60
#